data_AF-A0A1Q3R2S7-F1
#
_entry.id   AF-A0A1Q3R2S7-F1
#
_cell.length_a   1.000
_cell.length_b   1.000
_cell.length_c   1.000
_cell.angle_alpha   90.00
_cell.angle_beta   90.00
_cell.angle_gamma   90.00
#
_symmetry.space_group_name_H-M   'P 1'
#
loop_
_entity.id
_entity.type
_entity.pdbx_description
1 polymer ?
#
loop_
_entity_poly.entity_id
_entity_poly.type
_entity_poly.pdbx_seq_one_letter_code
_entity_poly.pdbx_strand_id
1 'polypeptide(L)'
;MNRFALFVALCLLPALAGAQAVRCKDPASGRILYTDQPCPGGELVVPRRSEAELAQDAASAAQAREAAERREALTVQREQLRLEGARQAEAARVPPSPAESDGCRAARAEASFRAASRTASEEEIRTARANAALACGQPAPAEIVVVPPPPAPHWRPPPRPRREPWEPPRPPPSPRYAPGTEPLPMR
;
A
#
# COMPACT_ATOMS: atom_id res chain seq x y z
N MET A 1 16.14 -28.37 -50.00
CA MET A 1 17.38 -28.27 -49.20
C MET A 1 18.40 -27.25 -49.72
N ASN A 2 18.45 -26.91 -51.01
CA ASN A 2 19.43 -25.94 -51.54
C ASN A 2 19.24 -24.47 -51.10
N ARG A 3 18.03 -24.07 -50.68
CA ARG A 3 17.75 -22.68 -50.26
C ARG A 3 18.32 -22.33 -48.89
N PHE A 4 18.38 -23.30 -47.96
CA PHE A 4 18.97 -23.09 -46.64
C PHE A 4 20.50 -22.99 -46.69
N ALA A 5 21.16 -23.76 -47.56
CA ALA A 5 22.60 -23.66 -47.78
C ALA A 5 23.01 -22.28 -48.32
N LEU A 6 22.19 -21.70 -49.20
CA LEU A 6 22.45 -20.39 -49.81
C LEU A 6 22.29 -19.23 -48.81
N PHE A 7 21.36 -19.35 -47.85
CA PHE A 7 21.21 -18.39 -46.75
C PHE A 7 22.37 -18.46 -45.74
N VAL A 8 22.84 -19.66 -45.38
CA VAL A 8 23.99 -19.83 -44.47
C VAL A 8 25.28 -19.28 -45.09
N ALA A 9 25.48 -19.46 -46.40
CA ALA A 9 26.62 -18.88 -47.12
C ALA A 9 26.57 -17.34 -47.16
N LEU A 10 25.38 -16.74 -47.24
CA LEU A 10 25.22 -15.29 -47.31
C LEU A 10 25.48 -14.58 -45.96
N CYS A 11 25.21 -15.25 -44.83
CA CYS A 11 25.45 -14.70 -43.49
C CYS A 11 26.94 -14.65 -43.07
N LEU A 12 27.85 -15.28 -43.81
CA LEU A 12 29.30 -15.28 -43.54
C LEU A 12 30.06 -14.14 -44.23
N LEU A 13 29.42 -13.39 -45.14
CA LEU A 13 30.03 -12.29 -45.89
C LEU A 13 30.32 -10.99 -45.10
N PRO A 14 29.64 -10.62 -43.98
CA PRO A 14 29.91 -9.33 -43.34
C PRO A 14 31.22 -9.34 -42.53
N ALA A 15 31.85 -10.50 -42.33
CA ALA A 15 33.12 -10.63 -41.61
C ALA A 15 34.34 -10.05 -42.37
N LEU A 16 34.17 -9.64 -43.64
CA LEU A 16 35.22 -9.07 -44.48
C LEU A 16 35.17 -7.54 -44.57
N ALA A 17 34.17 -6.89 -43.99
CA ALA A 17 34.08 -5.43 -43.95
C ALA A 17 34.93 -4.85 -42.80
N GLY A 18 36.24 -5.07 -42.86
CA GLY A 18 37.18 -4.32 -42.04
C GLY A 18 37.39 -2.94 -42.66
N ALA A 19 36.83 -1.89 -42.06
CA ALA A 19 37.10 -0.52 -42.46
C ALA A 19 38.56 -0.17 -42.12
N GLN A 20 39.47 -0.35 -43.08
CA GLN A 20 40.87 0.04 -42.94
C GLN A 20 41.07 1.37 -43.64
N ALA A 21 41.45 2.40 -42.88
CA ALA A 21 41.79 3.69 -43.46
C ALA A 21 43.18 3.59 -44.12
N VAL A 22 43.22 3.79 -45.44
CA VAL A 22 44.45 3.87 -46.22
C VAL A 22 44.73 5.35 -46.52
N ARG A 23 45.95 5.78 -46.22
CA ARG A 23 46.46 7.10 -46.57
C ARG A 23 46.98 7.06 -48.00
N CYS A 24 46.30 7.78 -48.89
CA CYS A 24 46.62 7.87 -50.31
C CYS A 24 47.13 9.26 -50.66
N LYS A 25 48.05 9.34 -51.61
CA LYS A 25 48.47 10.61 -52.22
C LYS A 25 47.86 10.70 -53.60
N ASP A 26 46.98 11.68 -53.82
CA ASP A 26 46.36 11.89 -55.12
C ASP A 26 47.41 12.36 -56.14
N PRO A 27 47.65 11.62 -57.25
CA PRO A 27 48.65 11.98 -58.24
C PRO A 27 48.29 13.26 -59.02
N ALA A 28 47.02 13.64 -59.10
CA ALA A 28 46.57 14.82 -59.84
C ALA A 28 46.64 16.11 -59.00
N SER A 29 46.28 16.05 -57.71
CA SER A 29 46.23 17.24 -56.84
C SER A 29 47.34 17.32 -55.80
N GLY A 30 48.11 16.24 -55.59
CA GLY A 30 49.14 16.15 -54.55
C GLY A 30 48.61 16.10 -53.11
N ARG A 31 47.28 16.09 -52.92
CA ARG A 31 46.63 16.09 -51.60
C ARG A 31 46.65 14.69 -50.98
N ILE A 32 46.66 14.65 -49.64
CA ILE A 32 46.51 13.40 -48.88
C ILE A 32 45.01 13.12 -48.71
N LEU A 33 44.56 11.97 -49.18
CA LEU A 33 43.19 11.48 -49.00
C LEU A 33 43.23 10.25 -48.07
N TYR A 34 42.30 10.17 -47.13
CA TYR A 34 42.06 8.96 -46.35
C TYR A 34 40.85 8.26 -46.93
N THR A 35 41.04 7.03 -47.39
CA THR A 35 40.04 6.24 -48.11
C THR A 35 39.99 4.84 -47.54
N ASP A 36 38.81 4.24 -47.58
CA ASP A 36 38.56 2.83 -47.25
C ASP A 36 38.88 1.88 -48.43
N GLN A 37 39.08 2.43 -49.62
CA GLN A 37 39.51 1.70 -50.82
C GLN A 37 41.04 1.70 -50.97
N PRO A 38 41.64 0.56 -51.38
CA PRO A 38 43.08 0.46 -51.61
C PRO A 38 43.50 1.29 -52.82
N CYS A 39 44.57 2.05 -52.69
CA CYS A 39 45.14 2.89 -53.75
C CYS A 39 46.61 2.52 -54.03
N PRO A 40 47.11 2.75 -55.25
CA PRO A 40 48.49 2.47 -55.61
C PRO A 40 49.46 3.34 -54.79
N GLY A 41 50.33 2.71 -54.01
CA GLY A 41 51.29 3.39 -53.13
C GLY A 41 50.70 3.94 -51.83
N GLY A 42 49.48 3.53 -51.45
CA GLY A 42 48.86 3.90 -50.18
C GLY A 42 49.48 3.19 -48.99
N GLU A 43 49.46 3.86 -47.84
CA GLU A 43 49.95 3.32 -46.56
C GLU A 43 48.76 3.09 -45.61
N LEU A 44 48.72 1.93 -44.94
CA LEU A 44 47.72 1.66 -43.92
C LEU A 44 47.92 2.57 -42.71
N VAL A 45 46.89 3.34 -42.34
CA VAL A 45 46.96 4.27 -41.21
C VAL A 45 47.08 3.55 -39.87
N VAL A 46 46.43 2.39 -39.75
CA VAL A 46 46.52 1.53 -38.57
C VAL A 46 47.00 0.15 -39.03
N PRO A 47 48.19 -0.29 -38.61
CA PRO A 47 48.67 -1.61 -38.94
C PRO A 47 47.78 -2.67 -38.28
N ARG A 48 47.59 -3.79 -38.98
CA ARG A 48 46.87 -4.94 -38.43
C ARG A 48 47.58 -5.39 -37.14
N ARG A 49 46.81 -5.58 -36.07
CA ARG A 49 47.33 -6.12 -34.81
C ARG A 49 48.00 -7.47 -35.05
N SER A 50 49.06 -7.75 -34.30
CA SER A 50 49.80 -9.01 -34.42
C SER A 50 48.91 -10.21 -34.06
N GLU A 51 49.22 -11.39 -34.59
CA GLU A 51 48.46 -12.60 -34.25
C GLU A 51 48.49 -12.93 -32.76
N ALA A 52 49.61 -12.62 -32.09
CA ALA A 52 49.75 -12.78 -30.65
C ALA A 52 48.80 -11.86 -29.86
N GLU A 53 48.64 -10.60 -30.28
CA GLU A 53 47.68 -9.67 -29.67
C GLU A 53 46.23 -10.13 -29.90
N LEU A 54 45.90 -10.59 -31.11
CA LEU A 54 44.58 -11.11 -31.41
C LEU A 54 44.24 -12.36 -30.58
N ALA A 55 45.22 -13.24 -30.36
CA ALA A 55 45.04 -14.42 -29.51
C ALA A 55 44.84 -14.04 -28.03
N GLN A 56 45.59 -13.06 -27.53
CA GLN A 56 45.42 -12.54 -26.16
C GLN A 56 44.07 -11.85 -25.95
N ASP A 57 43.63 -11.06 -26.92
CA ASP A 57 42.32 -10.41 -26.89
C ASP A 57 41.19 -11.47 -26.88
N ALA A 58 41.31 -12.51 -27.70
CA ALA A 58 40.35 -13.60 -27.76
C ALA A 58 40.28 -14.37 -26.42
N ALA A 59 41.43 -14.67 -25.82
CA ALA A 59 41.49 -15.32 -24.51
C ALA A 59 40.88 -14.44 -23.40
N SER A 60 41.17 -13.14 -23.41
CA SER A 60 40.62 -12.17 -22.45
C SER A 60 39.11 -12.03 -22.61
N ALA A 61 38.61 -11.99 -23.84
CA ALA A 61 37.19 -11.95 -24.14
C ALA A 61 36.48 -13.23 -23.69
N ALA A 62 37.10 -14.41 -23.85
CA ALA A 62 36.56 -15.67 -23.37
C ALA A 62 36.46 -15.67 -21.83
N GLN A 63 37.52 -15.28 -21.12
CA GLN A 63 37.50 -15.18 -19.66
C GLN A 63 36.45 -14.18 -19.14
N ALA A 64 36.28 -13.05 -19.83
CA ALA A 64 35.26 -12.06 -19.48
C ALA A 64 33.84 -12.62 -19.62
N ARG A 65 33.57 -13.42 -20.67
CA ARG A 65 32.27 -14.09 -20.87
C ARG A 65 32.00 -15.12 -19.77
N GLU A 66 32.96 -15.98 -19.47
CA GLU A 66 32.83 -16.95 -18.37
C GLU A 66 32.63 -16.28 -17.00
N ALA A 67 33.27 -15.12 -16.78
CA ALA A 67 33.06 -14.34 -15.56
C ALA A 67 31.66 -13.72 -15.51
N ALA A 68 31.14 -13.25 -16.65
CA ALA A 68 29.79 -12.72 -16.75
C ALA A 68 28.73 -13.81 -16.51
N GLU A 69 28.86 -14.97 -17.17
CA GLU A 69 27.96 -16.12 -16.99
C GLU A 69 27.92 -16.58 -15.53
N ARG A 70 29.07 -16.65 -14.85
CA ARG A 70 29.13 -16.98 -13.42
C ARG A 70 28.38 -15.96 -12.55
N ARG A 71 28.48 -14.67 -12.87
CA ARG A 71 27.76 -13.60 -12.12
C ARG A 71 26.26 -13.68 -12.35
N GLU A 72 25.83 -13.96 -13.58
CA GLU A 72 24.42 -14.17 -13.91
C GLU A 72 23.86 -15.38 -13.18
N ALA A 73 24.57 -16.52 -13.20
CA ALA A 73 24.16 -17.73 -12.49
C ALA A 73 23.99 -17.50 -10.98
N LEU A 74 24.92 -16.77 -10.36
CA LEU A 74 24.81 -16.41 -8.93
C LEU A 74 23.64 -15.47 -8.66
N THR A 75 23.35 -14.54 -9.56
CA THR A 75 22.21 -13.62 -9.44
C THR A 75 20.90 -14.39 -9.52
N VAL A 76 20.77 -15.28 -10.51
CA VAL A 76 19.58 -16.14 -10.67
C VAL A 76 19.40 -17.05 -9.45
N GLN A 77 20.47 -17.65 -8.95
CA GLN A 77 20.41 -18.51 -7.75
C GLN A 77 19.93 -17.74 -6.52
N ARG A 78 20.43 -16.52 -6.30
CA ARG A 78 19.98 -15.67 -5.18
C ARG A 78 18.50 -15.32 -5.30
N GLU A 79 18.04 -15.01 -6.51
CA GLU A 79 16.64 -14.69 -6.75
C GLU A 79 15.74 -15.91 -6.55
N GLN A 80 16.19 -17.10 -6.97
CA GLN A 80 15.49 -18.36 -6.70
C GLN A 80 15.34 -18.60 -5.20
N LEU A 81 16.43 -18.49 -4.44
CA LEU A 81 16.40 -18.63 -2.98
C LEU A 81 15.46 -17.61 -2.32
N ARG A 82 15.43 -16.36 -2.83
CA ARG A 82 14.51 -15.32 -2.36
C ARG A 82 13.05 -15.70 -2.60
N LEU A 83 12.74 -16.19 -3.80
CA LEU A 83 11.38 -16.60 -4.17
C LEU A 83 10.94 -17.84 -3.39
N GLU A 84 11.83 -18.82 -3.20
CA GLU A 84 11.57 -19.99 -2.39
C GLU A 84 11.32 -19.62 -0.92
N GLY A 85 12.14 -18.75 -0.36
CA GLY A 85 11.93 -18.21 0.99
C GLY A 85 10.59 -17.48 1.13
N ALA A 86 10.20 -16.69 0.13
CA ALA A 86 8.89 -16.01 0.11
C ALA A 86 7.73 -17.01 0.04
N ARG A 87 7.82 -18.07 -0.78
CA ARG A 87 6.80 -19.13 -0.85
C ARG A 87 6.69 -19.89 0.46
N GLN A 88 7.81 -20.23 1.09
CA GLN A 88 7.81 -20.90 2.39
C GLN A 88 7.21 -20.00 3.48
N ALA A 89 7.55 -18.71 3.49
CA ALA A 89 6.97 -17.75 4.41
C ALA A 89 5.44 -17.64 4.22
N GLU A 90 4.96 -17.60 2.98
CA GLU A 90 3.52 -17.60 2.69
C GLU A 90 2.85 -18.89 3.11
N ALA A 91 3.46 -20.04 2.83
CA ALA A 91 2.94 -21.35 3.25
C ALA A 91 2.89 -21.50 4.77
N ALA A 92 3.81 -20.85 5.49
CA ALA A 92 3.83 -20.81 6.95
C ALA A 92 2.88 -19.76 7.55
N ARG A 93 2.27 -18.87 6.74
CA ARG A 93 1.28 -17.92 7.26
C ARG A 93 0.03 -18.66 7.70
N VAL A 94 -0.31 -18.50 8.97
CA VAL A 94 -1.63 -18.88 9.49
C VAL A 94 -2.66 -17.93 8.89
N PRO A 95 -3.70 -18.42 8.18
CA PRO A 95 -4.74 -17.54 7.66
C PRO A 95 -5.41 -16.81 8.83
N PRO A 96 -5.72 -15.51 8.69
CA PRO A 96 -6.39 -14.76 9.73
C PRO A 96 -7.72 -15.42 10.06
N SER A 97 -8.03 -15.53 11.35
CA SER A 97 -9.28 -16.17 11.75
C SER A 97 -10.48 -15.29 11.30
N PRO A 98 -11.59 -15.87 10.81
CA PRO A 98 -12.79 -15.10 10.46
C PRO A 98 -13.32 -14.26 11.63
N ALA A 99 -13.08 -14.74 12.86
CA ALA A 99 -13.45 -14.06 14.10
C ALA A 99 -12.69 -12.74 14.35
N GLU A 100 -11.53 -12.55 13.74
CA GLU A 100 -10.71 -11.34 13.83
C GLU A 100 -10.96 -10.37 12.67
N SER A 101 -11.89 -10.68 11.77
CA SER A 101 -12.25 -9.80 10.66
C SER A 101 -13.00 -8.55 11.12
N ASP A 102 -12.87 -7.45 10.36
CA ASP A 102 -13.69 -6.24 10.57
C ASP A 102 -15.19 -6.53 10.46
N GLY A 103 -15.59 -7.45 9.58
CA GLY A 103 -16.97 -7.89 9.42
C GLY A 103 -17.53 -8.53 10.68
N CYS A 104 -16.77 -9.44 11.31
CA CYS A 104 -17.15 -10.04 12.60
C CYS A 104 -17.24 -8.98 13.71
N ARG A 105 -16.29 -8.03 13.78
CA ARG A 105 -16.34 -6.92 14.75
C ARG A 105 -17.60 -6.07 14.58
N ALA A 106 -17.89 -5.65 13.35
CA ALA A 106 -19.07 -4.84 13.04
C ALA A 106 -20.37 -5.58 13.36
N ALA A 107 -20.48 -6.86 12.98
CA ALA A 107 -21.67 -7.65 13.24
C ALA A 107 -21.90 -7.90 14.75
N ARG A 108 -20.83 -8.09 15.54
CA ARG A 108 -20.91 -8.17 17.01
C ARG A 108 -21.37 -6.85 17.63
N ALA A 109 -20.88 -5.71 17.12
CA ALA A 109 -21.29 -4.39 17.58
C ALA A 109 -22.77 -4.10 17.27
N GLU A 110 -23.25 -4.50 16.10
CA GLU A 110 -24.67 -4.38 15.75
C GLU A 110 -25.55 -5.28 16.64
N ALA A 111 -25.14 -6.53 16.89
CA ALA A 111 -25.87 -7.43 17.77
C ALA A 111 -25.92 -6.92 19.22
N SER A 112 -24.83 -6.33 19.73
CA SER A 112 -24.81 -5.73 21.07
C SER A 112 -25.66 -4.46 21.13
N PHE A 113 -25.62 -3.62 20.10
CA PHE A 113 -26.45 -2.43 20.00
C PHE A 113 -27.95 -2.77 20.03
N ARG A 114 -28.39 -3.74 19.23
CA ARG A 114 -29.80 -4.18 19.22
C ARG A 114 -30.21 -4.82 20.53
N ALA A 115 -29.35 -5.63 21.14
CA ALA A 115 -29.65 -6.24 22.43
C ALA A 115 -29.78 -5.21 23.57
N ALA A 116 -29.05 -4.10 23.49
CA ALA A 116 -29.15 -3.00 24.45
C ALA A 116 -30.29 -2.01 24.12
N SER A 117 -30.81 -2.03 22.89
CA SER A 117 -31.89 -1.16 22.47
C SER A 117 -33.22 -1.55 23.12
N ARG A 118 -33.96 -0.54 23.58
CA ARG A 118 -35.32 -0.71 24.12
C ARG A 118 -36.38 -0.85 23.03
N THR A 119 -36.05 -0.53 21.78
CA THR A 119 -36.98 -0.54 20.65
C THR A 119 -36.79 -1.73 19.73
N ALA A 120 -35.73 -2.52 19.92
CA ALA A 120 -35.50 -3.72 19.14
C ALA A 120 -36.44 -4.84 19.59
N SER A 121 -37.07 -5.49 18.61
CA SER A 121 -37.85 -6.71 18.83
C SER A 121 -36.96 -7.92 19.09
N GLU A 122 -37.52 -8.96 19.70
CA GLU A 122 -36.80 -10.22 19.95
C GLU A 122 -36.29 -10.88 18.65
N GLU A 123 -37.06 -10.76 17.56
CA GLU A 123 -36.68 -11.30 16.25
C GLU A 123 -35.49 -10.54 15.64
N GLU A 124 -35.44 -9.22 15.80
CA GLU A 124 -34.31 -8.41 15.35
C GLU A 124 -33.03 -8.70 16.14
N ILE A 125 -33.15 -8.95 17.45
CA ILE A 125 -32.03 -9.35 18.31
C ILE A 125 -31.54 -10.76 17.93
N ARG A 126 -32.48 -11.69 17.68
CA ARG A 126 -32.17 -13.05 17.21
C ARG A 126 -31.42 -13.02 15.89
N THR A 127 -31.94 -12.27 14.92
CA THR A 127 -31.35 -12.15 13.58
C THR A 127 -29.97 -11.50 13.64
N ALA A 128 -29.80 -10.44 14.43
CA ALA A 128 -28.49 -9.78 14.56
C ALA A 128 -27.44 -10.68 15.22
N ARG A 129 -27.82 -11.48 16.23
CA ARG A 129 -26.92 -12.48 16.84
C ARG A 129 -26.58 -13.62 15.88
N ALA A 130 -27.54 -14.08 15.07
CA ALA A 130 -27.29 -15.08 14.03
C ALA A 130 -26.34 -14.55 12.96
N ASN A 131 -26.54 -13.31 12.50
CA ASN A 131 -25.66 -12.64 11.53
C ASN A 131 -24.25 -12.44 12.09
N ALA A 132 -24.12 -12.11 13.38
CA ALA A 132 -22.83 -12.04 14.05
C ALA A 132 -22.11 -13.40 14.10
N ALA A 133 -22.83 -14.49 14.39
CA ALA A 133 -22.25 -15.82 14.36
C ALA A 133 -21.72 -16.18 12.97
N LEU A 134 -22.54 -15.98 11.92
CA LEU A 134 -22.17 -16.25 10.54
C LEU A 134 -20.98 -15.40 10.08
N ALA A 135 -20.97 -14.10 10.40
CA ALA A 135 -19.87 -13.19 10.06
C ALA A 135 -18.55 -13.56 10.75
N CYS A 136 -18.61 -14.23 11.92
CA CYS A 136 -17.44 -14.71 12.65
C CYS A 136 -17.05 -16.15 12.29
N GLY A 137 -17.67 -16.77 11.28
CA GLY A 137 -17.39 -18.14 10.85
C GLY A 137 -17.93 -19.22 11.79
N GLN A 138 -18.88 -18.88 12.66
CA GLN A 138 -19.60 -19.83 13.52
C GLN A 138 -20.89 -20.29 12.84
N PRO A 139 -21.34 -21.54 13.04
CA PRO A 139 -22.66 -21.95 12.61
C PRO A 139 -23.74 -21.10 13.31
N ALA A 140 -24.83 -20.81 12.60
CA ALA A 140 -25.97 -20.14 13.22
C ALA A 140 -26.49 -21.01 14.38
N PRO A 141 -26.60 -20.49 15.61
CA PRO A 141 -27.06 -21.27 16.74
C PRO A 141 -28.51 -21.72 16.53
N ALA A 142 -28.80 -22.99 16.84
CA ALA A 142 -30.11 -23.60 16.64
C ALA A 142 -31.22 -22.90 17.45
N GLU A 143 -30.87 -22.28 18.58
CA GLU A 143 -31.79 -21.51 19.41
C GLU A 143 -31.06 -20.31 20.01
N ILE A 144 -31.65 -19.12 19.87
CA ILE A 144 -31.13 -17.88 20.46
C ILE A 144 -32.15 -17.39 21.49
N VAL A 145 -31.81 -17.58 22.76
CA VAL A 145 -32.61 -17.09 23.88
C VAL A 145 -32.32 -15.59 24.06
N VAL A 146 -33.34 -14.76 23.84
CA VAL A 146 -33.30 -13.33 24.13
C VAL A 146 -33.83 -13.15 25.54
N VAL A 147 -32.95 -12.94 26.51
CA VAL A 147 -33.35 -12.63 27.89
C VAL A 147 -33.61 -11.12 27.95
N PRO A 148 -34.84 -10.67 28.25
CA PRO A 148 -35.12 -9.25 28.42
C PRO A 148 -34.25 -8.68 29.54
N PRO A 149 -33.71 -7.45 29.39
CA PRO A 149 -32.93 -6.83 30.43
C PRO A 149 -33.77 -6.72 31.72
N PRO A 150 -33.16 -6.89 32.91
CA PRO A 150 -33.88 -6.73 34.16
C PRO A 150 -34.55 -5.35 34.21
N PRO A 151 -35.74 -5.24 34.82
CA PRO A 151 -36.43 -3.96 34.94
C PRO A 151 -35.49 -2.95 35.58
N ALA A 152 -35.33 -1.79 34.94
CA ALA A 152 -34.47 -0.72 35.46
C ALA A 152 -34.87 -0.42 36.92
N PRO A 153 -33.91 -0.21 37.84
CA PRO A 153 -34.24 0.19 39.19
C PRO A 153 -35.10 1.45 39.12
N HIS A 154 -36.24 1.40 39.81
CA HIS A 154 -37.19 2.50 39.87
C HIS A 154 -36.49 3.70 40.52
N TRP A 155 -35.99 4.62 39.70
CA TRP A 155 -35.41 5.84 40.20
C TRP A 155 -36.53 6.67 40.81
N ARG A 156 -36.63 6.67 42.14
CA ARG A 156 -37.50 7.61 42.84
C ARG A 156 -36.79 8.96 42.83
N PRO A 157 -37.37 10.00 42.20
CA PRO A 157 -36.83 11.34 42.35
C PRO A 157 -36.71 11.68 43.84
N PRO A 158 -35.63 12.37 44.26
CA PRO A 158 -35.56 12.86 45.62
C PRO A 158 -36.80 13.72 45.92
N PRO A 159 -37.33 13.67 47.16
CA PRO A 159 -38.45 14.51 47.55
C PRO A 159 -38.11 15.96 47.23
N ARG A 160 -39.01 16.66 46.51
CA ARG A 160 -38.83 18.08 46.23
C ARG A 160 -38.69 18.81 47.57
N PRO A 161 -37.68 19.69 47.75
CA PRO A 161 -37.62 20.50 48.95
C PRO A 161 -38.93 21.27 49.08
N ARG A 162 -39.52 21.24 50.28
CA ARG A 162 -40.77 21.93 50.58
C ARG A 162 -40.51 23.42 50.33
N ARG A 163 -41.17 24.00 49.33
CA ARG A 163 -41.07 25.43 49.04
C ARG A 163 -41.63 26.16 50.27
N GLU A 164 -40.77 26.86 51.01
CA GLU A 164 -41.25 27.72 52.10
C GLU A 164 -42.27 28.71 51.51
N PRO A 165 -43.41 28.95 52.17
CA PRO A 165 -44.32 30.00 51.76
C PRO A 165 -43.55 31.32 51.68
N TRP A 166 -43.64 32.00 50.54
CA TRP A 166 -43.08 33.34 50.39
C TRP A 166 -43.80 34.27 51.36
N GLU A 167 -43.11 34.74 52.40
CA GLU A 167 -43.61 35.81 53.27
C GLU A 167 -43.29 37.17 52.63
N PRO A 168 -44.32 37.98 52.30
CA PRO A 168 -44.08 39.35 51.86
C PRO A 168 -43.39 40.15 52.97
N PRO A 169 -42.44 41.03 52.63
CA PRO A 169 -41.80 41.89 53.62
C PRO A 169 -42.85 42.74 54.35
N ARG A 170 -42.78 42.78 55.69
CA ARG A 170 -43.70 43.58 56.49
C ARG A 170 -43.56 45.06 56.11
N PRO A 171 -44.66 45.81 55.94
CA PRO A 171 -44.58 47.24 55.71
C PRO A 171 -43.91 47.93 56.90
N PRO A 172 -43.13 49.00 56.67
CA PRO A 172 -42.54 49.76 57.75
C PRO A 172 -43.64 50.33 58.66
N PRO A 173 -43.37 50.52 59.96
CA PRO A 173 -44.33 51.14 60.87
C PRO A 173 -44.67 52.55 60.40
N SER A 174 -45.95 52.91 60.50
CA SER A 174 -46.42 54.26 60.20
C SER A 174 -45.72 55.29 61.10
N PRO A 175 -45.32 56.46 60.58
CA PRO A 175 -44.72 57.51 61.39
C PRO A 175 -45.68 57.92 62.50
N ARG A 176 -45.21 57.93 63.74
CA ARG A 176 -45.94 58.54 64.86
C ARG A 176 -45.61 60.03 64.89
N TYR A 177 -46.59 60.86 64.55
CA TYR A 177 -46.50 62.29 64.76
C TYR A 177 -46.77 62.62 66.24
N ALA A 178 -46.16 63.69 66.74
CA ALA A 178 -46.50 64.21 68.06
C ALA A 178 -47.92 64.79 68.03
N PRO A 179 -48.67 64.80 69.15
CA PRO A 179 -50.02 65.35 69.17
C PRO A 179 -50.00 66.82 68.69
N GLY A 180 -50.73 67.11 67.61
CA GLY A 180 -50.83 68.45 67.01
C GLY A 180 -49.94 68.72 65.79
N THR A 181 -49.11 67.76 65.33
CA THR A 181 -48.30 67.90 64.11
C THR A 181 -48.71 66.97 62.97
N GLU A 182 -49.94 66.46 63.02
CA GLU A 182 -50.49 65.65 61.93
C GLU A 182 -50.71 66.51 60.67
N PRO A 183 -50.27 66.06 59.48
CA PRO A 183 -50.49 66.79 58.25
C PRO A 183 -51.99 66.84 57.91
N LEU A 184 -52.51 68.03 57.62
CA LEU A 184 -53.89 68.21 57.19
C LEU A 184 -54.13 67.46 55.86
N PRO A 185 -55.23 66.71 55.71
CA PRO A 185 -55.54 66.01 54.47
C PRO A 185 -55.77 67.03 53.34
N MET A 186 -54.92 66.99 52.31
CA MET A 186 -55.17 67.74 51.08
C MET A 186 -56.35 67.07 50.34
N ARG A 187 -57.39 67.84 50.04
CA ARG A 187 -58.49 67.42 49.15
C ARG A 187 -58.12 67.66 47.69
#